data_AF-A0A7S1SGS0-F1
#
_entry.id   AF-A0A7S1SGS0-F1
#
_cell.length_a   1.000
_cell.length_b   1.000
_cell.length_c   1.000
_cell.angle_alpha   90.00
_cell.angle_beta   90.00
_cell.angle_gamma   90.00
#
_symmetry.space_group_name_H-M   'P 1'
#
loop_
_entity.id
_entity.type
_entity.pdbx_description
1 polymer ?
#
loop_
_entity_poly.entity_id
_entity_poly.type
_entity_poly.pdbx_seq_one_letter_code
_entity_poly.pdbx_strand_id
1 'polypeptide(L)'
;VVLWIDIFALNQHVKPNEIAADLRTLATTVQRTQRTLVVVDPQGYCFTRSWCLREQHEAARAEEGEGVSKKLELLPYCITRKDVEVLAAKVRDIRIEKSRCTRTSDKVAILEGVEAGEGGATGFNSS
;
A
#
# COMPACT_ATOMS: atom_id res chain seq x y z
N VAL A 1 -19.17 9.01 12.07
CA VAL A 1 -18.11 8.29 11.32
C VAL A 1 -17.09 9.32 10.88
N VAL A 2 -15.83 9.16 11.28
CA VAL A 2 -14.72 10.00 10.78
C VAL A 2 -14.03 9.18 9.70
N LEU A 3 -14.06 9.67 8.47
CA LEU A 3 -13.36 9.04 7.35
C LEU A 3 -12.00 9.74 7.20
N TRP A 4 -10.93 9.02 7.53
CA TRP A 4 -9.59 9.47 7.15
C TRP A 4 -9.37 9.08 5.69
N ILE A 5 -9.29 10.09 4.83
CA ILE A 5 -8.95 9.92 3.42
C ILE A 5 -7.49 10.29 3.29
N ASP A 6 -6.62 9.27 3.22
CA ASP A 6 -5.25 9.50 2.80
C ASP A 6 -5.20 9.46 1.26
N ILE A 7 -4.76 10.58 0.68
CA ILE A 7 -4.48 10.65 -0.75
C ILE A 7 -3.01 10.29 -0.89
N PHE A 8 -2.77 9.03 -1.25
CA PHE A 8 -1.49 8.34 -1.40
C PHE A 8 -0.38 9.07 -2.20
N ALA A 9 -0.58 10.30 -2.67
CA ALA A 9 0.31 11.04 -3.57
C ALA A 9 0.94 12.33 -2.98
N LEU A 10 0.48 12.88 -1.85
CA LEU A 10 1.03 14.16 -1.35
C LEU A 10 2.26 14.01 -0.43
N ASN A 11 2.45 12.86 0.21
CA ASN A 11 3.65 12.60 1.02
C ASN A 11 4.88 12.20 0.17
N GLN A 12 4.85 12.32 -1.16
CA GLN A 12 6.01 11.99 -2.03
C GLN A 12 7.09 13.09 -2.10
N HIS A 13 6.93 14.17 -1.34
CA HIS A 13 7.86 15.30 -1.29
C HIS A 13 8.62 15.39 0.03
N VAL A 14 8.75 14.28 0.77
CA VAL A 14 9.50 14.27 2.03
C VAL A 14 10.95 14.68 1.80
N LYS A 15 11.55 15.36 2.77
CA LYS A 15 13.01 15.53 2.75
C LYS A 15 13.65 14.13 2.88
N PRO A 16 14.81 13.87 2.26
CA PRO A 16 15.47 12.55 2.29
C PRO A 16 15.66 11.96 3.71
N ASN A 17 15.67 12.81 4.73
CA ASN A 17 15.98 12.44 6.11
C ASN A 17 14.74 12.01 6.92
N GLU A 18 13.54 12.09 6.35
CA GLU A 18 12.26 11.91 7.07
C GLU A 18 11.55 10.60 6.71
N ILE A 19 12.02 9.87 5.68
CA ILE A 19 11.40 8.64 5.16
C ILE A 19 11.17 7.58 6.26
N ALA A 20 12.14 7.37 7.15
CA ALA A 20 12.00 6.40 8.24
C ALA A 20 10.96 6.84 9.29
N ALA A 21 10.84 8.13 9.54
CA ALA A 21 9.81 8.67 10.42
C ALA A 21 8.42 8.54 9.79
N ASP A 22 8.33 8.73 8.48
CA ASP A 22 7.09 8.59 7.73
C ASP A 22 6.63 7.15 7.66
N LEU A 23 7.51 6.19 7.41
CA LEU A 23 7.17 4.77 7.44
C LEU A 23 6.63 4.34 8.82
N ARG A 24 7.22 4.85 9.92
CA ARG A 24 6.70 4.63 11.28
C ARG A 24 5.35 5.31 11.50
N THR A 25 5.19 6.53 11.01
CA THR A 25 3.94 7.30 11.12
C THR A 25 2.83 6.62 10.35
N LEU A 26 3.12 6.10 9.16
CA LEU A 26 2.21 5.32 8.35
C LEU A 26 1.73 4.08 9.12
N ALA A 27 2.65 3.23 9.58
CA ALA A 27 2.31 2.02 10.33
C ALA A 27 1.46 2.36 11.57
N THR A 28 1.86 3.38 12.32
CA THR A 28 1.12 3.85 13.50
C THR A 28 -0.29 4.34 13.13
N THR A 29 -0.43 5.07 12.03
CA THR A 29 -1.73 5.59 11.61
C THR A 29 -2.65 4.46 11.17
N VAL A 30 -2.15 3.51 10.37
CA VAL A 30 -2.90 2.31 9.95
C VAL A 30 -3.35 1.46 11.14
N GLN A 31 -2.53 1.37 12.20
CA GLN A 31 -2.95 0.68 13.42
C GLN A 31 -4.08 1.39 14.16
N ARG A 32 -4.14 2.73 14.07
CA ARG A 32 -5.16 3.55 14.73
C ARG A 32 -6.44 3.72 13.92
N THR A 33 -6.43 3.43 12.63
CA THR A 33 -7.65 3.45 11.81
C THR A 33 -8.53 2.24 12.12
N GLN A 34 -9.84 2.42 11.94
CA GLN A 34 -10.77 1.29 11.94
C GLN A 34 -10.58 0.50 10.64
N ARG A 35 -10.69 1.18 9.50
CA ARG A 35 -10.50 0.59 8.17
C ARG A 35 -9.69 1.49 7.26
N THR A 36 -9.11 0.88 6.23
CA THR A 36 -8.35 1.51 5.15
C THR A 36 -9.03 1.17 3.84
N LEU A 37 -9.50 2.18 3.12
CA LEU A 37 -10.16 2.02 1.83
C LEU A 37 -9.22 2.41 0.70
N VAL A 38 -8.93 1.47 -0.19
CA VAL A 38 -8.10 1.71 -1.39
C VAL A 38 -9.01 1.96 -2.57
N VAL A 39 -8.94 3.17 -3.12
CA VAL A 39 -9.65 3.51 -4.34
C VAL A 39 -8.89 2.96 -5.54
N VAL A 40 -9.51 2.04 -6.27
CA VAL A 40 -8.91 1.39 -7.44
C VAL A 40 -9.47 2.04 -8.70
N ASP A 41 -8.61 2.72 -9.44
CA ASP A 41 -8.92 3.24 -10.78
C ASP A 41 -8.90 2.12 -11.84
N PRO A 42 -9.49 2.32 -13.03
CA PRO A 42 -9.53 1.30 -14.08
C PRO A 42 -8.16 0.78 -14.53
N GLN A 43 -7.09 1.57 -14.40
CA GLN A 43 -5.73 1.15 -14.72
C GLN A 43 -5.00 0.52 -13.52
N GLY A 44 -5.59 0.50 -12.32
CA GLY A 44 -4.99 -0.02 -11.10
C GLY A 44 -3.64 0.62 -10.78
N TYR A 45 -3.50 1.95 -10.92
CA TYR A 45 -2.22 2.62 -10.69
C TYR A 45 -1.72 2.45 -9.26
N CYS A 46 -2.61 2.32 -8.27
CA CYS A 46 -2.27 2.03 -6.89
C CYS A 46 -1.44 0.75 -6.73
N PHE A 47 -1.59 -0.24 -7.62
CA PHE A 47 -0.82 -1.49 -7.59
C PHE A 47 0.59 -1.35 -8.20
N THR A 48 0.91 -0.20 -8.80
CA THR A 48 2.19 0.03 -9.47
C THR A 48 3.16 0.86 -8.64
N ARG A 49 2.74 1.39 -7.49
CA ARG A 49 3.51 2.35 -6.68
C ARG A 49 3.99 1.72 -5.37
N SER A 50 5.29 1.80 -5.07
CA SER A 50 5.86 1.10 -3.91
C SER A 50 5.26 1.56 -2.58
N TRP A 51 5.04 2.88 -2.44
CA TRP A 51 4.35 3.45 -1.27
C TRP A 51 2.95 2.86 -1.09
N CYS A 52 2.12 2.90 -2.14
CA CYS A 52 0.77 2.33 -2.11
C CYS A 52 0.77 0.84 -1.72
N LEU A 53 1.75 0.08 -2.22
CA LEU A 53 1.88 -1.33 -1.86
C LEU A 53 2.28 -1.52 -0.40
N ARG A 54 3.21 -0.70 0.14
CA ARG A 54 3.57 -0.75 1.57
C ARG A 54 2.37 -0.42 2.45
N GLU A 55 1.62 0.62 2.12
CA GLU A 55 0.43 1.05 2.86
C GLU A 55 -0.66 -0.02 2.87
N GLN A 56 -0.91 -0.61 1.70
CA GLN A 56 -1.83 -1.74 1.55
C GLN A 56 -1.39 -2.94 2.39
N HIS A 57 -0.09 -3.25 2.40
CA HIS A 57 0.46 -4.34 3.19
C HIS A 57 0.30 -4.11 4.70
N GLU A 58 0.63 -2.91 5.19
CA GLU A 58 0.38 -2.54 6.60
C GLU A 58 -1.09 -2.69 6.97
N ALA A 59 -2.00 -2.22 6.11
CA ALA A 59 -3.43 -2.29 6.34
C ALA A 59 -3.97 -3.73 6.28
N ALA A 60 -3.43 -4.56 5.39
CA ALA A 60 -3.80 -5.97 5.27
C ALA A 60 -3.34 -6.80 6.48
N ARG A 61 -2.21 -6.41 7.10
CA ARG A 61 -1.64 -7.07 8.29
C ARG A 61 -2.17 -6.53 9.60
N ALA A 62 -2.74 -5.33 9.60
CA ALA A 62 -3.35 -4.78 10.79
C ALA A 62 -4.60 -5.60 11.15
N GLU A 63 -4.55 -6.23 12.33
CA GLU A 63 -5.71 -6.91 12.91
C GLU A 63 -6.66 -5.86 13.51
N GLU A 64 -7.96 -6.01 13.28
CA GLU A 64 -8.96 -5.50 14.22
C GLU A 64 -8.97 -6.48 15.40
N GLY A 65 -9.22 -6.00 16.62
CA GLY A 65 -9.27 -6.86 17.82
C GLY A 65 -10.18 -8.09 17.66
N GLU A 66 -10.08 -9.03 18.60
CA GLU A 66 -10.67 -10.39 18.55
C GLU A 66 -11.93 -10.51 17.68
N GLY A 67 -11.77 -11.12 16.49
CA GLY A 67 -12.88 -11.62 15.68
C GLY A 67 -13.27 -10.82 14.44
N VAL A 68 -12.58 -9.72 14.08
CA VAL A 68 -12.90 -8.97 12.84
C VAL A 68 -11.82 -9.09 11.77
N SER A 69 -12.30 -9.40 10.55
CA SER A 69 -11.52 -9.59 9.32
C SER A 69 -10.86 -8.28 8.88
N LYS A 70 -9.53 -8.31 8.69
CA LYS A 70 -8.64 -7.40 7.93
C LYS A 70 -9.12 -5.96 7.69
N LYS A 71 -8.34 -4.96 8.11
CA LYS A 71 -8.66 -3.53 7.95
C LYS A 71 -8.71 -3.01 6.50
N LEU A 72 -8.23 -3.77 5.52
CA LEU A 72 -8.12 -3.34 4.13
C LEU A 72 -9.39 -3.63 3.31
N GLU A 73 -9.96 -2.59 2.70
CA GLU A 73 -11.05 -2.67 1.72
C GLU A 73 -10.65 -2.07 0.38
N LEU A 74 -11.24 -2.59 -0.71
CA LEU A 74 -11.07 -2.05 -2.06
C LEU A 74 -12.36 -1.36 -2.50
N LEU A 75 -12.28 -0.08 -2.85
CA LEU A 75 -13.37 0.67 -3.49
C LEU A 75 -13.13 0.75 -5.00
N PRO A 76 -13.89 -0.01 -5.81
CA PRO A 76 -13.80 0.15 -7.25
C PRO A 76 -14.35 1.51 -7.69
N TYR A 77 -13.55 2.31 -8.40
CA TYR A 77 -13.96 3.61 -8.90
C TYR A 77 -13.99 3.63 -10.43
N CYS A 78 -15.18 3.89 -11.00
CA CYS A 78 -15.40 3.93 -12.45
C CYS A 78 -14.97 2.65 -13.20
N ILE A 79 -14.96 1.50 -12.52
CA ILE A 79 -14.58 0.21 -13.12
C ILE A 79 -15.76 -0.36 -13.91
N THR A 80 -15.52 -0.65 -15.18
CA THR A 80 -16.44 -1.37 -16.06
C THR A 80 -16.09 -2.86 -16.12
N ARG A 81 -16.95 -3.67 -16.72
CA ARG A 81 -16.68 -5.11 -16.94
C ARG A 81 -15.40 -5.35 -17.75
N LYS A 82 -15.03 -4.44 -18.66
CA LYS A 82 -13.80 -4.55 -19.47
C LYS A 82 -12.54 -4.34 -18.63
N ASP A 83 -12.63 -3.47 -17.62
CA ASP A 83 -11.48 -3.14 -16.76
C ASP A 83 -11.15 -4.27 -15.79
N VAL A 84 -12.12 -5.15 -15.48
CA VAL A 84 -11.92 -6.31 -14.60
C VAL A 84 -10.80 -7.21 -15.10
N GLU A 85 -10.68 -7.45 -16.40
CA GLU A 85 -9.62 -8.31 -16.95
C GLU A 85 -8.23 -7.67 -16.78
N VAL A 86 -8.13 -6.36 -17.02
CA VAL A 86 -6.91 -5.58 -16.83
C VAL A 86 -6.49 -5.58 -15.36
N LEU A 87 -7.44 -5.35 -14.46
CA LEU A 87 -7.20 -5.33 -13.02
C LEU A 87 -6.85 -6.72 -12.49
N ALA A 88 -7.54 -7.77 -12.92
CA ALA A 88 -7.23 -9.14 -12.53
C ALA A 88 -5.81 -9.54 -12.94
N ALA A 89 -5.35 -9.12 -14.12
CA ALA A 89 -3.96 -9.33 -14.54
C ALA A 89 -2.97 -8.58 -13.63
N LYS A 90 -3.25 -7.32 -13.30
CA LYS A 90 -2.40 -6.50 -12.42
C LYS A 90 -2.31 -7.05 -11.02
N VAL A 91 -3.44 -7.41 -10.41
CA VAL A 91 -3.50 -7.96 -9.06
C VAL A 91 -2.67 -9.24 -8.94
N ARG A 92 -2.66 -10.08 -9.98
CA ARG A 92 -1.85 -11.32 -10.01
C ARG A 92 -0.34 -11.07 -10.17
N ASP A 93 0.08 -9.94 -10.72
CA ASP A 93 1.49 -9.58 -10.91
C ASP A 93 1.94 -8.45 -9.97
N ILE A 94 1.24 -8.23 -8.85
CA ILE A 94 1.71 -7.31 -7.82
C ILE A 94 3.03 -7.84 -7.26
N ARG A 95 4.08 -7.04 -7.47
CA ARG A 95 5.45 -7.34 -7.05
C ARG A 95 6.09 -6.04 -6.57
N ILE A 96 6.45 -5.97 -5.29
CA ILE A 96 7.03 -4.76 -4.70
C ILE A 96 8.33 -4.35 -5.40
N GLU A 97 9.13 -5.31 -5.86
CA GLU A 97 10.37 -5.07 -6.60
C GLU A 97 10.14 -4.45 -7.99
N LYS A 98 9.02 -4.79 -8.64
CA LYS A 98 8.63 -4.24 -9.96
C LYS A 98 7.90 -2.90 -9.86
N SER A 99 7.53 -2.48 -8.64
CA SER A 99 6.82 -1.23 -8.42
C SER A 99 7.69 0.01 -8.68
N ARG A 100 7.02 1.15 -8.83
CA ARG A 100 7.61 2.44 -9.17
C ARG A 100 7.56 3.38 -7.96
N CYS A 101 8.60 4.21 -7.85
CA CYS A 101 8.59 5.39 -7.01
C CYS A 101 9.04 6.59 -7.85
N THR A 102 8.57 7.77 -7.47
CA THR A 102 9.03 9.04 -8.05
C THR A 102 10.52 9.25 -7.76
N ARG A 103 10.98 8.83 -6.59
CA ARG A 103 12.39 8.90 -6.16
C ARG A 103 12.96 7.51 -5.92
N THR A 104 14.17 7.29 -6.43
CA THR A 104 14.89 6.02 -6.22
C THR A 104 15.23 5.78 -4.75
N SER A 105 15.56 6.83 -4.00
CA SER A 105 15.85 6.77 -2.56
C SER A 105 14.71 6.15 -1.76
N ASP A 106 13.47 6.53 -2.09
CA ASP A 106 12.28 6.02 -1.40
C ASP A 106 12.08 4.54 -1.71
N LYS A 107 12.30 4.15 -2.99
CA LYS A 107 12.23 2.75 -3.39
C LYS A 107 13.26 1.90 -2.62
N VAL A 108 14.49 2.40 -2.49
CA VAL A 108 15.54 1.72 -1.72
C VAL A 108 15.12 1.58 -0.25
N ALA A 109 14.71 2.67 0.40
CA ALA A 109 14.31 2.64 1.80
C ALA A 109 13.10 1.73 2.07
N ILE A 110 12.11 1.71 1.18
CA ILE A 110 10.97 0.78 1.27
C ILE A 110 11.44 -0.66 1.12
N LEU A 111 12.30 -0.95 0.14
CA LEU A 111 12.80 -2.31 -0.06
C LEU A 111 13.70 -2.78 1.09
N GLU A 112 14.50 -1.89 1.68
CA GLU A 112 15.27 -2.17 2.90
C GLU A 112 14.35 -2.45 4.09
N GLY A 113 13.27 -1.67 4.24
CA GLY A 113 12.23 -1.95 5.22
C GLY A 113 11.57 -3.31 4.98
N VAL A 114 11.34 -3.65 3.71
CA VAL A 114 10.79 -4.95 3.29
C VAL A 114 11.73 -6.12 3.62
N GLU A 115 13.03 -5.91 3.39
CA GLU A 115 14.06 -6.89 3.73
C GLU A 115 14.10 -7.13 5.25
N ALA A 116 14.08 -6.05 6.03
CA ALA A 116 14.18 -6.13 7.48
C ALA A 116 12.90 -6.67 8.16
N GLY A 117 11.72 -6.31 7.66
CA GLY A 117 10.43 -6.63 8.29
C GLY A 117 9.80 -7.93 7.81
N GLU A 118 9.92 -8.23 6.51
CA GLU A 118 9.19 -9.33 5.86
C GLU A 118 10.13 -10.41 5.29
N GLY A 119 11.43 -10.33 5.53
CA GLY A 119 12.41 -11.29 4.99
C GLY A 119 12.60 -11.15 3.47
N GLY A 120 12.37 -9.94 2.95
CA GLY A 120 12.58 -9.57 1.56
C GLY A 120 11.33 -9.66 0.70
N ALA A 121 11.52 -9.35 -0.60
CA ALA A 121 10.43 -9.20 -1.56
C ALA A 121 9.57 -10.46 -1.69
N THR A 122 10.16 -11.65 -1.57
CA THR A 122 9.40 -12.92 -1.60
C THR A 122 8.40 -12.99 -0.46
N GLY A 123 8.83 -12.66 0.77
CA GLY A 123 7.96 -12.66 1.95
C GLY A 123 6.83 -11.65 1.81
N PHE A 124 7.17 -10.41 1.44
CA PHE A 124 6.21 -9.34 1.20
C PHE A 124 5.17 -9.68 0.11
N ASN A 125 5.60 -10.27 -1.00
CA ASN A 125 4.69 -10.60 -2.10
C ASN A 125 3.81 -11.84 -1.82
N SER A 126 4.04 -12.55 -0.71
CA SER A 126 3.34 -13.79 -0.36
C SER A 126 2.34 -13.64 0.79
N SER A 127 2.37 -12.49 1.48
CA SER A 127 1.47 -12.11 2.57
C SER A 127 0.18 -11.47 2.08
#